data_AF-A0A251W8W0-F1
#
_entry.id   AF-A0A251W8W0-F1
#
_cell.length_a   1.000
_cell.length_b   1.000
_cell.length_c   1.000
_cell.angle_alpha   90.00
_cell.angle_beta   90.00
_cell.angle_gamma   90.00
#
_symmetry.space_group_name_H-M   'P 1'
#
loop_
_entity.id
_entity.type
_entity.pdbx_description
1 polymer ?
#
loop_
_entity_poly.entity_id
_entity_poly.type
_entity_poly.pdbx_seq_one_letter_code
_entity_poly.pdbx_strand_id
1 'polypeptide(L)'
;MKVLLLNDSDNQGGAARGAHRLYQGLQQVGVHTNMLVRYQCTDDPGVLSHRTLLTKISRRMDNLPLLRYPDRQVGLFSSQWFPNRTVKQIRRLQPDILHLNWICSGYLTVEAIGQLRQPIVWTLRDMWAFTGGCHYSQSCDRYQQTCGRCPHLGSSVDQDLSRWIWYRKRTAWRDLN
;
A
#
# COMPACT_ATOMS: atom_id res chain seq x y z
N MET A 1 -0.30 24.97 -0.09
CA MET A 1 -0.76 23.60 -0.37
C MET A 1 0.15 22.62 0.38
N LYS A 2 -0.41 21.71 1.16
CA LYS A 2 0.28 20.70 1.96
C LYS A 2 0.13 19.33 1.30
N VAL A 3 1.23 18.75 0.84
CA VAL A 3 1.24 17.42 0.24
C VAL A 3 1.78 16.41 1.24
N LEU A 4 1.09 15.30 1.44
CA LEU A 4 1.55 14.21 2.29
C LEU A 4 1.83 12.95 1.47
N LEU A 5 3.11 12.59 1.36
CA LEU A 5 3.54 11.34 0.72
C LEU A 5 3.39 10.18 1.70
N LEU A 6 2.80 9.08 1.23
CA LEU A 6 2.66 7.85 1.99
C LEU A 6 3.53 6.74 1.39
N ASN A 7 4.38 6.13 2.21
CA ASN A 7 5.20 4.99 1.83
C ASN A 7 5.52 4.10 3.04
N ASP A 8 5.84 2.81 2.85
CA ASP A 8 6.17 1.93 3.98
C ASP A 8 7.46 2.36 4.71
N SER A 9 8.51 2.74 3.98
CA SER A 9 9.74 3.30 4.54
C SER A 9 10.20 4.54 3.79
N ASP A 10 11.03 5.36 4.39
CA ASP A 10 11.59 6.55 3.73
C ASP A 10 12.82 6.22 2.87
N ASN A 11 13.59 5.16 3.12
CA ASN A 11 14.80 4.89 2.32
C ASN A 11 15.14 3.40 2.10
N GLN A 12 14.33 2.47 2.59
CA GLN A 12 14.61 1.03 2.48
C GLN A 12 13.90 0.39 1.28
N GLY A 13 14.68 0.06 0.25
CA GLY A 13 14.19 -0.56 -1.00
C GLY A 13 13.97 0.43 -2.15
N GLY A 14 13.81 -0.08 -3.38
CA GLY A 14 13.70 0.76 -4.58
C GLY A 14 12.45 1.66 -4.59
N ALA A 15 11.32 1.15 -4.10
CA ALA A 15 10.09 1.92 -3.97
C ALA A 15 10.27 3.10 -2.98
N ALA A 16 10.88 2.86 -1.82
CA ALA A 16 11.16 3.90 -0.84
C ALA A 16 12.14 4.96 -1.37
N ARG A 17 13.26 4.54 -1.95
CA ARG A 17 14.26 5.46 -2.51
C ARG A 17 13.68 6.41 -3.54
N GLY A 18 12.90 5.92 -4.49
CA GLY A 18 12.30 6.83 -5.47
C GLY A 18 11.16 7.68 -4.90
N ALA A 19 10.44 7.21 -3.86
CA ALA A 19 9.45 8.04 -3.17
C ALA A 19 10.13 9.18 -2.40
N HIS A 20 11.29 8.90 -1.81
CA HIS A 20 12.12 9.90 -1.12
C HIS A 20 12.72 10.93 -2.07
N ARG A 21 13.22 10.51 -3.24
CA ARG A 21 13.66 11.44 -4.28
C ARG A 21 12.54 12.37 -4.74
N LEU A 22 11.33 11.84 -4.88
CA LEU A 22 10.15 12.66 -5.20
C LEU A 22 9.84 13.65 -4.07
N TYR A 23 9.86 13.20 -2.81
CA TYR A 23 9.71 14.07 -1.64
C TYR A 23 10.73 15.22 -1.64
N GLN A 24 12.01 14.93 -1.88
CA GLN A 24 13.08 15.93 -1.96
C GLN A 24 12.87 16.89 -3.14
N GLY A 25 12.48 16.38 -4.32
CA GLY A 25 12.22 17.20 -5.50
C GLY A 25 11.05 18.17 -5.29
N LEU A 26 9.97 17.73 -4.64
CA LEU A 26 8.83 18.59 -4.30
C LEU A 26 9.24 19.70 -3.32
N GLN A 27 10.06 19.37 -2.33
CA GLN A 27 10.62 20.36 -1.39
C GLN A 27 11.48 21.41 -2.12
N GLN A 28 12.34 20.97 -3.05
CA GLN A 28 13.23 21.86 -3.82
C GLN A 28 12.48 22.89 -4.66
N VAL A 29 11.28 22.54 -5.17
CA VAL A 29 10.43 23.47 -5.93
C VAL A 29 9.46 24.26 -5.03
N GLY A 30 9.66 24.23 -3.71
CA GLY A 30 8.91 25.06 -2.75
C GLY A 30 7.55 24.50 -2.33
N VAL A 31 7.25 23.23 -2.59
CA VAL A 31 5.99 22.60 -2.15
C VAL A 31 6.14 22.13 -0.70
N HIS A 32 5.26 22.60 0.18
CA HIS A 32 5.22 22.14 1.58
C HIS A 32 4.80 20.66 1.64
N THR A 33 5.79 19.79 1.78
CA THR A 33 5.64 18.34 1.64
C THR A 33 6.10 17.62 2.90
N ASN A 34 5.30 16.70 3.43
CA ASN A 34 5.77 15.76 4.45
C ASN A 34 5.69 14.33 3.90
N MET A 35 6.46 13.43 4.50
CA MET A 35 6.31 12.00 4.24
C MET A 35 5.85 11.31 5.51
N LEU A 36 4.77 10.53 5.46
CA LEU A 36 4.37 9.65 6.55
C LEU A 36 4.76 8.22 6.18
N VAL A 37 5.59 7.61 7.03
CA VAL A 37 6.11 6.25 6.83
C VAL A 37 5.84 5.34 8.03
N ARG A 38 5.89 4.03 7.79
CA ARG A 38 5.90 3.05 8.89
C ARG A 38 7.28 2.96 9.53
N TYR A 39 8.31 2.86 8.68
CA TYR A 39 9.70 2.72 9.08
C TYR A 39 10.50 3.92 8.61
N GLN A 40 10.79 4.82 9.54
CA GLN A 40 11.77 5.88 9.32
C GLN A 40 13.18 5.32 9.49
N CYS A 41 14.02 5.58 8.50
CA CYS A 41 15.42 5.18 8.39
C CYS A 41 16.35 6.40 8.25
N THR A 42 15.81 7.59 8.02
CA THR A 42 16.54 8.87 7.92
C THR A 42 16.18 9.80 9.06
N ASP A 43 17.08 10.75 9.34
CA ASP A 43 16.89 11.79 10.37
C ASP A 43 16.21 13.06 9.81
N ASP A 44 15.51 12.95 8.68
CA ASP A 44 14.82 14.07 8.06
C ASP A 44 13.58 14.48 8.89
N PRO A 45 13.49 15.76 9.33
CA PRO A 45 12.38 16.21 10.19
C PRO A 45 11.03 16.27 9.48
N GLY A 46 11.00 16.34 8.14
CA GLY A 46 9.78 16.27 7.36
C GLY A 46 9.29 14.84 7.10
N VAL A 47 10.09 13.83 7.48
CA VAL A 47 9.69 12.41 7.54
C VAL A 47 9.11 12.09 8.91
N LEU A 48 7.84 11.75 8.91
CA LEU A 48 7.03 11.43 10.07
C LEU A 48 6.84 9.92 10.15
N SER A 49 7.04 9.34 11.33
CA SER A 49 6.67 7.94 11.58
C SER A 49 5.93 7.79 12.89
N HIS A 50 5.02 6.82 12.95
CA HIS A 50 4.28 6.52 14.17
C HIS A 50 4.34 5.03 14.49
N ARG A 51 5.28 4.68 15.39
CA ARG A 51 5.48 3.31 15.85
C ARG A 51 4.51 2.98 16.98
N THR A 52 3.49 2.21 16.67
CA THR A 52 2.60 1.54 17.63
C THR A 52 2.83 0.03 17.62
N LEU A 53 2.33 -0.66 18.65
CA LEU A 53 2.33 -2.13 18.66
C LEU A 53 1.61 -2.71 17.44
N LEU A 54 0.47 -2.12 17.04
CA LEU A 54 -0.29 -2.51 15.85
C LEU A 54 0.54 -2.38 14.57
N THR A 55 1.25 -1.28 14.38
CA THR A 55 2.10 -1.10 13.20
C THR A 55 3.28 -2.10 13.17
N LYS A 56 3.82 -2.51 14.33
CA LYS A 56 4.89 -3.50 14.41
C LYS A 56 4.42 -4.88 13.96
N ILE A 57 3.22 -5.30 14.36
CA ILE A 57 2.68 -6.62 14.01
C ILE A 57 1.98 -6.63 12.64
N SER A 58 1.60 -5.47 12.11
CA SER A 58 0.76 -5.37 10.90
C SER A 58 1.29 -6.17 9.71
N ARG A 59 2.60 -6.12 9.43
CA ARG A 59 3.22 -6.91 8.36
C ARG A 59 3.11 -8.42 8.60
N ARG A 60 3.32 -8.88 9.84
CA ARG A 60 3.19 -10.30 10.19
C ARG A 60 1.74 -10.76 10.05
N MET A 61 0.80 -9.94 10.55
CA MET A 61 -0.63 -10.22 10.45
C MET A 61 -1.11 -10.22 9.01
N ASP A 62 -0.61 -9.30 8.17
CA ASP A 62 -0.97 -9.21 6.75
C ASP A 62 -0.58 -10.47 5.96
N ASN A 63 0.47 -11.16 6.40
CA ASN A 63 0.93 -12.41 5.82
C ASN A 63 0.17 -13.66 6.32
N LEU A 64 -0.63 -13.58 7.39
CA LEU A 64 -1.33 -14.76 7.92
C LEU A 64 -2.22 -15.49 6.89
N PRO A 65 -2.99 -14.80 6.02
CA PRO A 65 -3.78 -15.49 4.99
C PRO A 65 -2.95 -16.31 4.01
N LEU A 66 -1.66 -15.95 3.82
CA LEU A 66 -0.74 -16.66 2.93
C LEU A 66 -0.32 -18.03 3.46
N LEU A 67 -0.50 -18.30 4.75
CA LEU A 67 -0.20 -19.61 5.33
C LEU A 67 -1.09 -20.73 4.75
N ARG A 68 -2.24 -20.37 4.16
CA ARG A 68 -3.11 -21.32 3.44
C ARG A 68 -2.60 -21.70 2.04
N TYR A 69 -1.50 -21.09 1.60
CA TYR A 69 -0.93 -21.26 0.26
C TYR A 69 0.55 -21.68 0.40
N PRO A 70 0.81 -22.96 0.73
CA PRO A 70 2.16 -23.48 0.88
C PRO A 70 2.92 -23.49 -0.46
N ASP A 71 2.23 -23.79 -1.55
CA ASP A 71 2.81 -23.88 -2.91
C ASP A 71 2.88 -22.54 -3.65
N ARG A 72 2.73 -21.43 -2.92
CA ARG A 72 2.81 -20.09 -3.52
C ARG A 72 4.22 -19.85 -4.07
N GLN A 73 4.28 -19.13 -5.19
CA GLN A 73 5.54 -18.73 -5.79
C GLN A 73 6.32 -17.77 -4.87
N VAL A 74 7.65 -17.82 -4.98
CA VAL A 74 8.53 -16.89 -4.27
C VAL A 74 8.31 -15.48 -4.83
N GLY A 75 7.84 -14.57 -3.97
CA GLY A 75 7.54 -13.20 -4.36
C GLY A 75 6.77 -12.46 -3.28
N LEU A 76 6.65 -11.14 -3.46
CA LEU A 76 5.82 -10.33 -2.58
C LEU A 76 4.35 -10.52 -2.94
N PHE A 77 3.54 -10.74 -1.92
CA PHE A 77 2.08 -10.71 -2.00
C PHE A 77 1.55 -9.99 -0.77
N SER A 78 0.68 -9.00 -0.96
CA SER A 78 0.13 -8.20 0.15
C SER A 78 -1.39 -8.33 0.21
N SER A 79 -1.89 -8.77 1.36
CA SER A 79 -3.33 -9.01 1.57
C SER A 79 -4.08 -7.74 1.97
N GLN A 80 -3.37 -6.83 2.63
CA GLN A 80 -3.83 -5.53 3.09
C GLN A 80 -5.15 -5.60 3.86
N TRP A 81 -5.26 -6.60 4.73
CA TRP A 81 -6.47 -6.89 5.49
C TRP A 81 -6.38 -6.45 6.94
N PHE A 82 -5.16 -6.41 7.50
CA PHE A 82 -4.98 -6.15 8.91
C PHE A 82 -5.10 -4.65 9.22
N PRO A 83 -6.05 -4.24 10.09
CA PRO A 83 -6.25 -2.83 10.42
C PRO A 83 -5.02 -2.17 11.05
N ASN A 84 -4.88 -0.87 10.82
CA ASN A 84 -3.88 -0.04 11.48
C ASN A 84 -4.40 1.38 11.74
N ARG A 85 -3.54 2.24 12.31
CA ARG A 85 -3.91 3.61 12.72
C ARG A 85 -3.47 4.68 11.70
N THR A 86 -3.04 4.32 10.50
CA THR A 86 -2.49 5.26 9.51
C THR A 86 -3.52 6.32 9.10
N VAL A 87 -4.79 5.95 8.87
CA VAL A 87 -5.87 6.91 8.55
C VAL A 87 -6.05 7.97 9.65
N LYS A 88 -5.92 7.59 10.92
CA LYS A 88 -6.02 8.55 12.03
C LYS A 88 -4.88 9.57 11.99
N GLN A 89 -3.68 9.15 11.59
CA GLN A 89 -2.54 10.08 11.45
C GLN A 89 -2.73 11.00 10.25
N ILE A 90 -3.17 10.47 9.11
CA ILE A 90 -3.51 11.29 7.93
C ILE A 90 -4.51 12.40 8.30
N ARG A 91 -5.58 12.06 9.03
CA ARG A 91 -6.58 13.05 9.47
C ARG A 91 -6.00 14.14 10.39
N ARG A 92 -5.02 13.80 11.24
CA ARG A 92 -4.36 14.77 12.13
C ARG A 92 -3.45 15.73 11.38
N LEU A 93 -2.80 15.25 10.33
CA LEU A 93 -1.89 16.07 9.52
C LEU A 93 -2.62 17.02 8.57
N GLN A 94 -3.92 16.77 8.32
CA GLN A 94 -4.78 17.60 7.47
C GLN A 94 -4.10 18.02 6.14
N PRO A 95 -3.61 17.06 5.33
CA PRO A 95 -3.01 17.40 4.04
C PRO A 95 -4.08 17.87 3.06
N ASP A 96 -3.68 18.71 2.11
CA ASP A 96 -4.51 19.12 0.98
C ASP A 96 -4.51 18.02 -0.10
N ILE A 97 -3.40 17.29 -0.26
CA ILE A 97 -3.24 16.18 -1.23
C ILE A 97 -2.55 14.99 -0.56
N LEU A 98 -3.02 13.78 -0.86
CA LEU A 98 -2.35 12.52 -0.52
C LEU A 98 -1.62 11.97 -1.73
N HIS A 99 -0.33 11.69 -1.58
CA HIS A 99 0.47 11.07 -2.65
C HIS A 99 0.91 9.66 -2.23
N LEU A 100 0.18 8.66 -2.70
CA LEU A 100 0.46 7.25 -2.43
C LEU A 100 1.63 6.76 -3.29
N ASN A 101 2.58 6.08 -2.65
CA ASN A 101 3.64 5.34 -3.33
C ASN A 101 3.43 3.84 -3.05
N TRP A 102 4.32 3.21 -2.28
CA TRP A 102 4.21 1.81 -1.89
C TRP A 102 3.63 1.68 -0.49
N ILE A 103 2.33 1.40 -0.45
CA ILE A 103 1.51 1.37 0.78
C ILE A 103 1.15 -0.04 1.23
N CYS A 104 1.94 -1.03 0.81
CA CYS A 104 1.66 -2.46 0.91
C CYS A 104 2.16 -3.09 2.22
N SER A 105 2.12 -4.43 2.32
CA SER A 105 2.56 -5.19 3.51
C SER A 105 1.86 -4.76 4.80
N GLY A 106 0.54 -4.54 4.75
CA GLY A 106 -0.33 -4.14 5.85
C GLY A 106 -0.31 -2.65 6.22
N TYR A 107 0.25 -1.77 5.37
CA TYR A 107 0.48 -0.36 5.74
C TYR A 107 -0.77 0.51 5.61
N LEU A 108 -1.65 0.17 4.67
CA LEU A 108 -3.02 0.66 4.60
C LEU A 108 -3.93 -0.49 4.18
N THR A 109 -5.07 -0.65 4.84
CA THR A 109 -6.04 -1.64 4.35
C THR A 109 -6.69 -1.15 3.06
N VAL A 110 -7.22 -2.08 2.27
CA VAL A 110 -7.98 -1.75 1.06
C VAL A 110 -9.12 -0.77 1.37
N GLU A 111 -9.88 -1.03 2.43
CA GLU A 111 -11.03 -0.20 2.84
C GLU A 111 -10.59 1.16 3.38
N ALA A 112 -9.44 1.23 4.05
CA ALA A 112 -8.90 2.49 4.56
C ALA A 112 -8.60 3.49 3.43
N ILE A 113 -8.14 3.01 2.27
CA ILE A 113 -7.89 3.85 1.08
C ILE A 113 -9.21 4.43 0.56
N GLY A 114 -10.28 3.61 0.52
CA GLY A 114 -11.63 4.03 0.16
C GLY A 114 -12.25 5.10 1.07
N GLN A 115 -11.70 5.29 2.28
CA GLN A 115 -12.19 6.25 3.28
C GLN A 115 -11.39 7.56 3.30
N LEU A 116 -10.36 7.69 2.46
CA LEU A 116 -9.59 8.92 2.33
C LEU A 116 -10.42 9.96 1.59
N ARG A 117 -10.44 11.20 2.11
CA ARG A 117 -11.30 12.27 1.57
C ARG A 117 -10.53 13.30 0.75
N GLN A 118 -9.22 13.37 0.95
CA GLN A 118 -8.33 14.23 0.19
C GLN A 118 -8.17 13.70 -1.23
N PRO A 119 -7.95 14.58 -2.23
CA PRO A 119 -7.48 14.17 -3.54
C PRO A 119 -6.26 13.25 -3.44
N ILE A 120 -6.29 12.14 -4.19
CA ILE A 120 -5.25 11.11 -4.20
C ILE A 120 -4.48 11.18 -5.51
N VAL A 121 -3.16 11.30 -5.41
CA VAL A 121 -2.22 11.00 -6.50
C VAL A 121 -1.53 9.69 -6.17
N TRP A 122 -1.51 8.73 -7.09
CA TRP A 122 -0.87 7.44 -6.85
C TRP A 122 0.22 7.16 -7.87
N THR A 123 1.48 7.14 -7.42
CA THR A 123 2.59 6.60 -8.21
C THR A 123 2.68 5.10 -8.00
N LEU A 124 2.29 4.34 -9.02
CA LEU A 124 2.33 2.87 -8.98
C LEU A 124 3.78 2.38 -9.03
N ARG A 125 4.28 1.89 -7.89
CA ARG A 125 5.64 1.32 -7.77
C ARG A 125 5.69 -0.15 -8.19
N ASP A 126 4.52 -0.75 -8.34
CA ASP A 126 4.29 -2.13 -8.73
C ASP A 126 2.82 -2.28 -9.16
N MET A 127 2.39 -3.52 -9.42
CA MET A 127 1.04 -3.83 -9.91
C MET A 127 0.02 -4.06 -8.78
N TRP A 128 0.39 -3.93 -7.50
CA TRP A 128 -0.48 -4.30 -6.40
C TRP A 128 -1.80 -3.53 -6.45
N ALA A 129 -1.80 -2.25 -6.82
CA ALA A 129 -3.01 -1.42 -6.81
C ALA A 129 -4.18 -2.08 -7.55
N PHE A 130 -3.95 -2.68 -8.72
CA PHE A 130 -5.02 -3.23 -9.55
C PHE A 130 -5.11 -4.76 -9.58
N THR A 131 -4.14 -5.48 -8.99
CA THR A 131 -4.22 -6.95 -8.88
C THR A 131 -4.92 -7.42 -7.60
N GLY A 132 -5.20 -8.72 -7.51
CA GLY A 132 -5.68 -9.39 -6.28
C GLY A 132 -4.64 -9.55 -5.17
N GLY A 133 -3.56 -8.77 -5.14
CA GLY A 133 -2.54 -8.85 -4.08
C GLY A 133 -1.13 -9.16 -4.56
N CYS A 134 -0.97 -9.51 -5.84
CA CYS A 134 0.34 -9.73 -6.47
C CYS A 134 1.04 -8.40 -6.74
N HIS A 135 2.33 -8.30 -6.42
CA HIS A 135 3.12 -7.12 -6.77
C HIS A 135 3.53 -7.09 -8.24
N TYR A 136 3.67 -8.27 -8.85
CA TYR A 136 3.84 -8.44 -10.29
C TYR A 136 2.98 -9.60 -10.74
N SER A 137 2.34 -9.50 -11.90
CA SER A 137 1.36 -10.49 -12.33
C SER A 137 1.97 -11.74 -12.97
N GLN A 138 3.26 -11.71 -13.32
CA GLN A 138 4.00 -12.82 -13.95
C GLN A 138 3.21 -13.43 -15.13
N SER A 139 2.79 -12.57 -16.07
CA SER A 139 1.98 -12.90 -17.26
C SER A 139 0.51 -13.25 -17.01
N CYS A 140 0.04 -13.32 -15.76
CA CYS A 140 -1.38 -13.41 -15.46
C CYS A 140 -2.08 -12.07 -15.75
N ASP A 141 -3.16 -12.09 -16.52
CA ASP A 141 -3.94 -10.91 -16.92
C ASP A 141 -5.35 -10.87 -16.30
N ARG A 142 -5.73 -11.91 -15.55
CA ARG A 142 -7.06 -12.05 -14.93
C ARG A 142 -7.52 -10.83 -14.13
N TYR A 143 -6.59 -10.06 -13.55
CA TYR A 143 -6.90 -8.82 -12.82
C TYR A 143 -7.70 -7.80 -13.64
N GLN A 144 -7.63 -7.86 -14.98
CA GLN A 144 -8.40 -6.99 -15.87
C GLN A 144 -9.92 -7.22 -15.78
N GLN A 145 -10.34 -8.44 -15.42
CA GLN A 145 -11.76 -8.80 -15.29
C GLN A 145 -12.12 -9.21 -13.86
N THR A 146 -11.40 -10.18 -13.31
CA THR A 146 -11.55 -10.67 -11.93
C THR A 146 -10.39 -11.61 -11.58
N CYS A 147 -9.81 -11.47 -10.38
CA CYS A 147 -8.84 -12.45 -9.89
C CYS A 147 -9.50 -13.76 -9.42
N GLY A 148 -8.69 -14.81 -9.25
CA GLY A 148 -9.09 -16.18 -8.88
C GLY A 148 -8.21 -17.23 -9.58
N ARG A 149 -8.10 -18.43 -9.00
CA ARG A 149 -7.13 -19.48 -9.39
C ARG A 149 -5.73 -18.90 -9.62
N CYS A 150 -5.24 -18.15 -8.64
CA CYS A 150 -4.05 -17.33 -8.76
C CYS A 150 -2.80 -18.20 -8.86
N PRO A 151 -2.02 -18.09 -9.96
CA PRO A 151 -0.79 -18.85 -10.13
C PRO A 151 0.26 -18.45 -9.09
N HIS A 152 0.31 -17.18 -8.68
CA HIS A 152 1.24 -16.72 -7.63
C HIS A 152 0.95 -17.37 -6.27
N LEU A 153 -0.31 -17.74 -6.01
CA LEU A 153 -0.71 -18.45 -4.79
C LEU A 153 -0.64 -19.99 -4.95
N GLY A 154 -0.32 -20.51 -6.14
CA GLY A 154 -0.44 -21.94 -6.42
C GLY A 154 -1.89 -22.45 -6.31
N SER A 155 -2.89 -21.57 -6.44
CA SER A 155 -4.28 -21.94 -6.18
C SER A 155 -4.99 -22.40 -7.45
N SER A 156 -5.64 -23.56 -7.40
CA SER A 156 -6.58 -24.04 -8.42
C SER A 156 -8.04 -23.63 -8.14
N VAL A 157 -8.28 -23.01 -6.98
CA VAL A 157 -9.62 -22.63 -6.51
C VAL A 157 -9.98 -21.23 -7.00
N ASP A 158 -11.20 -21.08 -7.49
CA ASP A 158 -11.67 -19.83 -8.08
C ASP A 158 -11.89 -18.75 -7.01
N GLN A 159 -12.49 -19.13 -5.88
CA GLN A 159 -12.67 -18.27 -4.68
C GLN A 159 -11.43 -18.28 -3.77
N ASP A 160 -10.28 -17.92 -4.33
CA ASP A 160 -9.03 -17.80 -3.55
C ASP A 160 -8.86 -16.41 -2.90
N LEU A 161 -7.74 -16.25 -2.19
CA LEU A 161 -7.37 -15.00 -1.54
C LEU A 161 -7.24 -13.84 -2.53
N SER A 162 -6.79 -14.12 -3.76
CA SER A 162 -6.62 -13.09 -4.79
C SER A 162 -7.97 -12.52 -5.25
N ARG A 163 -8.97 -13.39 -5.42
CA ARG A 163 -10.34 -12.97 -5.72
C ARG A 163 -10.91 -12.13 -4.60
N TRP A 164 -10.74 -12.57 -3.36
CA TRP A 164 -11.23 -11.85 -2.19
C TRP A 164 -10.65 -10.43 -2.11
N ILE A 165 -9.33 -10.27 -2.29
CA ILE A 165 -8.69 -8.95 -2.31
C ILE A 165 -9.17 -8.09 -3.48
N TRP A 166 -9.29 -8.68 -4.68
CA TRP A 166 -9.77 -7.97 -5.86
C TRP A 166 -11.20 -7.43 -5.66
N TYR A 167 -12.08 -8.24 -5.09
CA TYR A 167 -13.45 -7.83 -4.78
C TYR A 167 -13.51 -6.74 -3.71
N ARG A 168 -12.65 -6.83 -2.67
CA ARG A 168 -12.51 -5.77 -1.66
C ARG A 168 -12.14 -4.44 -2.30
N LYS A 169 -11.18 -4.42 -3.24
CA LYS A 169 -10.76 -3.20 -3.95
C LYS A 169 -11.88 -2.64 -4.81
N ARG A 170 -12.50 -3.48 -5.63
CA ARG A 170 -13.63 -3.09 -6.48
C ARG A 170 -14.78 -2.49 -5.66
N THR A 171 -15.05 -3.02 -4.48
CA THR A 171 -16.12 -2.53 -3.60
C THR A 171 -15.70 -1.24 -2.89
N ALA A 172 -14.53 -1.22 -2.27
CA ALA A 172 -14.08 -0.11 -1.44
C ALA A 172 -13.69 1.14 -2.23
N TRP A 173 -13.28 0.99 -3.49
CA TRP A 173 -12.77 2.09 -4.31
C TRP A 173 -13.72 2.51 -5.44
N ARG A 174 -14.96 2.01 -5.42
CA ARG A 174 -15.96 2.28 -6.46
C ARG A 174 -16.19 3.77 -6.69
N ASP A 175 -16.22 4.54 -5.60
CA ASP A 175 -16.47 5.98 -5.60
C ASP A 175 -15.21 6.76 -5.15
N LEU A 176 -14.03 6.16 -5.30
CA LEU A 176 -12.77 6.83 -4.99
C LEU A 176 -12.52 7.91 -6.06
N ASN A 177 -12.38 9.16 -5.62
CA ASN A 177 -12.14 10.34 -6.46
C ASN A 177 -11.01 10.15 -7.47
#